data_AF-A0A7Y8JZB0-F1
#
_entry.id   AF-A0A7Y8JZB0-F1
#
_cell.length_a   1.000
_cell.length_b   1.000
_cell.length_c   1.000
_cell.angle_alpha   90.00
_cell.angle_beta   90.00
_cell.angle_gamma   90.00
#
_symmetry.space_group_name_H-M   'P 1'
#
loop_
_entity.id
_entity.type
_entity.pdbx_description
1 polymer ?
#
loop_
_entity_poly.entity_id
_entity_poly.type
_entity_poly.pdbx_seq_one_letter_code
_entity_poly.pdbx_strand_id
1 'polypeptide(L)'
;MRAVRTLALFALLPLFTACQMFESEPAKTSTVGMTRMQGELTAVGGKLLFQPCGDQRNYVVNDTGGTSVLQEAASLAGQQGALFADLRGKFSGVAAGTQGSVDLQQLYRVERSTSACNDPDFKRMILRANGHKPAWAMNVTAKGMVLEREGQPPLAVPYVEEQIGDGRFNLMTEA
;
A
#
# COMPACT_ATOMS: atom_id res chain seq x y z
N MET A 1 35.97 -4.36 49.38
CA MET A 1 35.11 -5.46 48.87
C MET A 1 33.90 -5.00 48.02
N ARG A 2 33.46 -3.73 48.04
CA ARG A 2 32.31 -3.26 47.22
C ARG A 2 32.63 -3.00 45.74
N ALA A 3 33.82 -2.49 45.42
CA ALA A 3 34.22 -2.13 44.05
C ALA A 3 34.32 -3.33 43.09
N VAL A 4 34.71 -4.50 43.59
CA VAL A 4 34.85 -5.74 42.80
C VAL A 4 33.48 -6.28 42.36
N ARG A 5 32.44 -6.11 43.18
CA ARG A 5 31.07 -6.55 42.84
C ARG A 5 30.44 -5.67 41.77
N THR A 6 30.66 -4.36 41.81
CA THR A 6 30.19 -3.45 40.76
C THR A 6 30.88 -3.69 39.42
N LEU A 7 32.19 -4.00 39.41
CA LEU A 7 32.91 -4.29 38.16
C LEU A 7 32.44 -5.60 37.49
N ALA A 8 32.10 -6.61 38.30
CA ALA A 8 31.55 -7.87 37.79
C ALA A 8 30.16 -7.68 37.14
N LEU A 9 29.30 -6.81 37.70
CA LEU A 9 27.99 -6.50 37.11
C LEU A 9 28.11 -5.77 35.77
N PHE A 10 29.08 -4.86 35.60
CA PHE A 10 29.30 -4.18 34.32
C PHE A 10 29.86 -5.11 33.23
N ALA A 11 30.63 -6.13 33.60
CA ALA A 11 31.16 -7.12 32.65
C ALA A 11 30.07 -8.07 32.07
N LEU A 12 28.89 -8.16 32.71
CA LEU A 12 27.76 -8.99 32.27
C LEU A 12 26.76 -8.25 31.36
N LEU A 13 26.85 -6.92 31.23
CA LEU A 13 26.00 -6.12 30.34
C LEU A 13 26.04 -6.52 28.84
N PRO A 14 27.19 -6.88 28.23
CA PRO A 14 27.22 -7.24 26.81
C PRO A 14 26.51 -8.57 26.50
N LEU A 15 26.22 -9.41 27.50
CA LEU A 15 25.45 -10.64 27.31
C LEU A 15 23.96 -10.38 27.08
N PHE A 16 23.45 -9.21 27.51
CA PHE A 16 22.04 -8.83 27.29
C PHE A 16 21.81 -8.12 25.95
N THR A 17 22.85 -7.65 25.27
CA THR A 17 22.72 -6.94 23.98
C THR A 17 22.80 -7.85 22.76
N ALA A 18 23.16 -9.14 22.93
CA ALA A 18 23.35 -10.07 21.81
C ALA A 18 22.04 -10.57 21.16
N CYS A 19 20.88 -10.41 21.80
CA CYS A 19 19.59 -10.88 21.26
C CYS A 19 18.97 -9.97 20.20
N GLN A 20 19.47 -8.74 20.00
CA GLN A 20 18.90 -7.79 19.03
C GLN A 20 19.58 -7.86 17.65
N MET A 21 20.60 -8.71 17.46
CA MET A 21 21.34 -8.80 16.18
C MET A 21 20.75 -9.81 15.17
N PHE A 22 19.67 -10.51 15.54
CA PHE A 22 19.07 -11.57 14.73
C PHE A 22 17.54 -11.45 14.63
N GLU A 23 17.01 -10.23 14.51
CA GLU A 23 15.68 -10.08 13.90
C GLU A 23 15.80 -10.52 12.43
N SER A 24 15.51 -11.79 12.20
CA SER A 24 15.45 -12.37 10.86
C SER A 24 14.34 -11.66 10.12
N GLU A 25 14.62 -11.14 8.92
CA GLU A 25 13.56 -10.59 8.06
C GLU A 25 12.39 -11.57 8.03
N PRO A 26 11.15 -11.12 8.30
CA PRO A 26 10.00 -12.01 8.26
C PRO A 26 9.98 -12.74 6.92
N ALA A 27 9.84 -14.06 6.97
CA ALA A 27 9.89 -14.91 5.79
C ALA A 27 8.92 -14.36 4.72
N LYS A 28 9.46 -14.00 3.55
CA LYS A 28 8.65 -13.48 2.44
C LYS A 28 7.60 -14.53 2.08
N THR A 29 6.33 -14.19 2.25
CA THR A 29 5.22 -15.08 1.92
C THR A 29 5.32 -15.49 0.46
N SER A 30 5.33 -16.81 0.20
CA SER A 30 5.35 -17.34 -1.17
C SER A 30 4.14 -16.80 -1.93
N THR A 31 4.37 -16.24 -3.12
CA THR A 31 3.29 -15.71 -3.97
C THR A 31 2.78 -16.70 -5.00
N VAL A 32 3.25 -17.95 -4.94
CA VAL A 32 2.88 -19.01 -5.88
C VAL A 32 1.37 -19.27 -5.80
N GLY A 33 0.70 -19.30 -6.95
CA GLY A 33 -0.75 -19.53 -7.04
C GLY A 33 -1.60 -18.33 -6.63
N MET A 34 -1.00 -17.16 -6.37
CA MET A 34 -1.72 -15.92 -6.11
C MET A 34 -1.80 -15.07 -7.38
N THR A 35 -2.89 -14.32 -7.53
CA THR A 35 -3.07 -13.38 -8.64
C THR A 35 -3.08 -11.96 -8.10
N ARG A 36 -2.43 -11.03 -8.82
CA ARG A 36 -2.53 -9.60 -8.56
C ARG A 36 -3.66 -9.02 -9.42
N MET A 37 -4.58 -8.29 -8.82
CA MET A 37 -5.67 -7.60 -9.51
C MET A 37 -5.81 -6.18 -9.00
N GLN A 38 -6.30 -5.32 -9.89
CA GLN A 38 -6.65 -3.93 -9.63
C GLN A 38 -8.15 -3.77 -9.76
N GLY A 39 -8.76 -2.96 -8.91
CA GLY A 39 -10.22 -2.89 -8.84
C GLY A 39 -10.75 -1.83 -7.89
N GLU A 40 -12.07 -1.77 -7.82
CA GLU A 40 -12.78 -0.98 -6.84
C GLU A 40 -12.94 -1.76 -5.54
N LEU A 41 -12.79 -1.07 -4.42
CA LEU A 41 -12.95 -1.59 -3.06
C LEU A 41 -14.06 -0.79 -2.36
N THR A 42 -15.13 -1.47 -1.97
CA THR A 42 -16.30 -0.87 -1.32
C THR A 42 -16.59 -1.55 0.01
N ALA A 43 -17.09 -0.77 0.99
CA ALA A 43 -17.52 -1.32 2.27
C ALA A 43 -19.04 -1.60 2.25
N VAL A 44 -19.43 -2.88 2.38
CA VAL A 44 -20.84 -3.31 2.41
C VAL A 44 -21.05 -4.29 3.56
N GLY A 45 -22.00 -3.99 4.45
CA GLY A 45 -22.38 -4.89 5.55
C GLY A 45 -21.23 -5.27 6.49
N GLY A 46 -20.30 -4.35 6.74
CA GLY A 46 -19.12 -4.59 7.60
C GLY A 46 -18.02 -5.42 6.94
N LYS A 47 -18.13 -5.70 5.64
CA LYS A 47 -17.11 -6.39 4.84
C LYS A 47 -16.62 -5.49 3.72
N LEU A 48 -15.41 -5.75 3.23
CA LEU A 48 -14.92 -5.16 2.01
C LEU A 48 -15.27 -6.06 0.82
N LEU A 49 -15.81 -5.46 -0.23
CA LEU A 49 -16.03 -6.07 -1.53
C LEU A 49 -15.04 -5.49 -2.52
N PHE A 50 -14.35 -6.37 -3.22
CA PHE A 50 -13.42 -6.03 -4.29
C PHE A 50 -14.02 -6.42 -5.64
N GLN A 51 -14.12 -5.45 -6.55
CA GLN A 51 -14.56 -5.63 -7.93
C GLN A 51 -13.38 -5.37 -8.87
N PRO A 52 -12.86 -6.38 -9.59
CA PRO A 52 -11.77 -6.15 -10.54
C PRO A 52 -12.15 -5.17 -11.64
N CYS A 53 -11.22 -4.32 -12.06
CA CYS A 53 -11.43 -3.41 -13.18
C CYS A 53 -11.79 -4.20 -14.46
N GLY A 54 -12.90 -3.84 -15.11
CA GLY A 54 -13.38 -4.53 -16.31
C GLY A 54 -14.16 -5.83 -16.07
N ASP A 55 -14.45 -6.15 -14.80
CA ASP A 55 -15.25 -7.30 -14.40
C ASP A 55 -16.46 -6.84 -13.57
N GLN A 56 -17.54 -7.62 -13.57
CA GLN A 56 -18.75 -7.38 -12.76
C GLN A 56 -18.80 -8.26 -11.50
N ARG A 57 -17.85 -9.18 -11.36
CA ARG A 57 -17.77 -10.09 -10.22
C ARG A 57 -17.25 -9.39 -8.98
N ASN A 58 -17.93 -9.60 -7.86
CA ASN A 58 -17.52 -9.10 -6.55
C ASN A 58 -16.91 -10.22 -5.71
N TYR A 59 -15.81 -9.88 -5.04
CA TYR A 59 -15.08 -10.77 -4.13
C TYR A 59 -15.09 -10.18 -2.73
N VAL A 60 -15.56 -10.95 -1.75
CA VAL A 60 -15.40 -10.62 -0.34
C VAL A 60 -13.92 -10.71 0.02
N VAL A 61 -13.38 -9.65 0.61
CA VAL A 61 -11.97 -9.59 1.01
C VAL A 61 -11.79 -10.21 2.39
N ASN A 62 -10.99 -11.28 2.46
CA ASN A 62 -10.52 -11.89 3.69
C ASN A 62 -9.06 -11.52 3.91
N ASP A 63 -8.75 -10.72 4.93
CA ASP A 63 -7.37 -10.25 5.21
C ASP A 63 -6.49 -11.33 5.87
N THR A 64 -6.16 -12.37 5.10
CA THR A 64 -5.36 -13.51 5.58
C THR A 64 -3.88 -13.19 5.75
N GLY A 65 -3.39 -12.12 5.13
CA GLY A 65 -2.01 -11.64 5.21
C GLY A 65 -1.78 -10.59 6.30
N GLY A 66 -2.80 -10.18 7.05
CA GLY A 66 -2.67 -9.16 8.09
C GLY A 66 -2.31 -7.76 7.56
N THR A 67 -2.83 -7.42 6.37
CA THR A 67 -2.53 -6.16 5.66
C THR A 67 -3.17 -4.93 6.28
N SER A 68 -4.12 -5.09 7.20
CA SER A 68 -4.91 -4.00 7.80
C SER A 68 -5.75 -3.21 6.77
N VAL A 69 -6.10 -3.86 5.65
CA VAL A 69 -6.85 -3.24 4.55
C VAL A 69 -8.18 -2.63 5.00
N LEU A 70 -8.84 -3.21 6.00
CA LEU A 70 -10.10 -2.69 6.53
C LEU A 70 -9.91 -1.34 7.24
N GLN A 71 -8.85 -1.21 8.02
CA GLN A 71 -8.51 0.01 8.75
C GLN A 71 -8.09 1.11 7.77
N GLU A 72 -7.27 0.77 6.78
CA GLU A 72 -6.85 1.71 5.74
C GLU A 72 -8.05 2.19 4.91
N ALA A 73 -8.90 1.26 4.46
CA ALA A 73 -10.12 1.60 3.73
C ALA A 73 -11.07 2.48 4.56
N ALA A 74 -11.24 2.20 5.85
CA ALA A 74 -12.05 3.03 6.74
C ALA A 74 -11.50 4.46 6.87
N SER A 75 -10.17 4.63 6.87
CA SER A 75 -9.56 5.98 6.92
C SER A 75 -9.72 6.76 5.61
N LEU A 76 -9.87 6.05 4.48
CA LEU A 76 -9.91 6.64 3.13
C LEU A 76 -11.32 6.78 2.53
N ALA A 77 -12.29 5.93 2.86
CA ALA A 77 -13.58 5.87 2.15
C ALA A 77 -14.37 7.20 2.15
N GLY A 78 -14.22 8.03 3.20
CA GLY A 78 -14.89 9.32 3.30
C GLY A 78 -16.40 9.23 3.02
N GLN A 79 -16.95 10.21 2.29
CA GLN A 79 -18.35 10.19 1.84
C GLN A 79 -18.57 9.40 0.53
N GLN A 80 -17.50 9.14 -0.22
CA GLN A 80 -17.58 8.53 -1.56
C GLN A 80 -17.77 7.01 -1.49
N GLY A 81 -17.32 6.37 -0.42
CA GLY A 81 -17.58 4.96 -0.11
C GLY A 81 -16.83 3.93 -0.98
N ALA A 82 -16.43 4.32 -2.19
CA ALA A 82 -15.62 3.54 -3.12
C ALA A 82 -14.16 4.01 -3.13
N LEU A 83 -13.25 3.04 -3.12
CA LEU A 83 -11.80 3.24 -3.18
C LEU A 83 -11.23 2.46 -4.34
N PHE A 84 -10.07 2.87 -4.83
CA PHE A 84 -9.27 2.01 -5.69
C PHE A 84 -8.36 1.12 -4.84
N ALA A 85 -8.20 -0.14 -5.23
CA ALA A 85 -7.23 -1.05 -4.62
C ALA A 85 -6.42 -1.83 -5.66
N ASP A 86 -5.14 -2.03 -5.36
CA ASP A 86 -4.26 -2.98 -6.03
C ASP A 86 -3.80 -4.02 -5.00
N LEU A 87 -4.20 -5.27 -5.22
CA LEU A 87 -4.03 -6.33 -4.24
C LEU A 87 -3.60 -7.64 -4.88
N ARG A 88 -2.97 -8.50 -4.08
CA ARG A 88 -2.64 -9.88 -4.46
C ARG A 88 -3.18 -10.86 -3.43
N GLY A 89 -3.81 -11.91 -3.94
CA GLY A 89 -4.40 -12.94 -3.12
C GLY A 89 -4.81 -14.16 -3.94
N LYS A 90 -5.41 -15.13 -3.24
CA LYS A 90 -6.02 -16.30 -3.87
C LYS A 90 -7.50 -16.03 -4.09
N PHE A 91 -7.91 -15.98 -5.35
CA PHE A 91 -9.30 -15.77 -5.73
C PHE A 91 -10.03 -17.11 -5.81
N SER A 92 -11.14 -17.23 -5.06
CA SER A 92 -12.03 -18.38 -5.12
C SER A 92 -13.23 -18.07 -6.01
N GLY A 93 -13.69 -19.09 -6.75
CA GLY A 93 -14.67 -18.93 -7.81
C GLY A 93 -16.04 -18.44 -7.33
N VAL A 94 -16.64 -17.55 -8.13
CA VAL A 94 -18.06 -17.28 -8.14
C VAL A 94 -18.77 -18.34 -8.99
N ALA A 95 -19.66 -19.13 -8.41
CA ALA A 95 -20.72 -19.74 -9.20
C ALA A 95 -21.65 -18.61 -9.68
N ALA A 96 -22.34 -18.78 -10.82
CA ALA A 96 -23.30 -17.78 -11.28
C ALA A 96 -24.31 -17.48 -10.17
N GLY A 97 -24.34 -16.23 -9.68
CA GLY A 97 -25.21 -15.79 -8.59
C GLY A 97 -24.63 -15.86 -7.17
N THR A 98 -23.38 -16.30 -6.98
CA THR A 98 -22.70 -16.25 -5.67
C THR A 98 -21.62 -15.16 -5.65
N GLN A 99 -21.39 -14.54 -4.49
CA GLN A 99 -20.22 -13.69 -4.26
C GLN A 99 -18.96 -14.56 -4.12
N GLY A 100 -17.83 -14.12 -4.68
CA GLY A 100 -16.56 -14.82 -4.59
C GLY A 100 -15.84 -14.42 -3.32
N SER A 101 -14.67 -15.01 -3.06
CA SER A 101 -13.77 -14.49 -2.03
C SER A 101 -12.36 -14.29 -2.57
N VAL A 102 -11.65 -13.35 -1.97
CA VAL A 102 -10.20 -13.20 -2.13
C VAL A 102 -9.55 -13.32 -0.77
N ASP A 103 -8.67 -14.31 -0.64
CA ASP A 103 -7.78 -14.41 0.51
C ASP A 103 -6.59 -13.49 0.25
N LEU A 104 -6.68 -12.28 0.79
CA LEU A 104 -5.72 -11.20 0.61
C LEU A 104 -4.44 -11.53 1.36
N GLN A 105 -3.32 -11.44 0.64
CA GLN A 105 -1.98 -11.75 1.15
C GLN A 105 -1.05 -10.54 1.05
N GLN A 106 -1.28 -9.67 0.09
CA GLN A 106 -0.49 -8.46 -0.09
C GLN A 106 -1.36 -7.32 -0.62
N LEU A 107 -1.28 -6.18 0.05
CA LEU A 107 -1.90 -4.93 -0.35
C LEU A 107 -0.81 -4.03 -0.95
N TYR A 108 -0.95 -3.65 -2.22
CA TYR A 108 0.01 -2.75 -2.88
C TYR A 108 -0.38 -1.29 -2.74
N ARG A 109 -1.68 -0.99 -2.84
CA ARG A 109 -2.20 0.37 -2.82
C ARG A 109 -3.68 0.38 -2.47
N VAL A 110 -4.09 1.36 -1.65
CA VAL A 110 -5.49 1.79 -1.49
C VAL A 110 -5.52 3.31 -1.60
N GLU A 111 -6.43 3.85 -2.41
CA GLU A 111 -6.53 5.30 -2.58
C GLU A 111 -7.94 5.78 -2.91
N ARG A 112 -8.19 7.08 -2.67
CA ARG A 112 -9.43 7.76 -3.03
C ARG A 112 -9.45 8.01 -4.54
N SER A 113 -10.07 7.12 -5.30
CA SER A 113 -10.27 7.30 -6.73
C SER A 113 -11.51 6.57 -7.21
N THR A 114 -12.40 7.28 -7.87
CA THR A 114 -13.64 6.74 -8.48
C THR A 114 -13.49 6.48 -9.97
N SER A 115 -12.32 6.76 -10.56
CA SER A 115 -12.07 6.64 -12.00
C SER A 115 -10.78 5.92 -12.36
N ALA A 116 -10.02 5.42 -11.37
CA ALA A 116 -8.74 4.74 -11.60
C ALA A 116 -8.85 3.53 -12.55
N CYS A 117 -9.95 2.77 -12.51
CA CYS A 117 -10.15 1.66 -13.44
C CYS A 117 -10.29 2.09 -14.92
N ASN A 118 -10.70 3.33 -15.17
CA ASN A 118 -10.88 3.88 -16.52
C ASN A 118 -9.67 4.71 -17.00
N ASP A 119 -8.70 4.97 -16.12
CA ASP A 119 -7.52 5.77 -16.40
C ASP A 119 -6.40 4.86 -16.94
N PRO A 120 -6.05 4.94 -18.24
CA PRO A 120 -5.04 4.08 -18.85
C PRO A 120 -3.62 4.36 -18.30
N ASP A 121 -3.37 5.58 -17.82
CA ASP A 121 -2.07 5.98 -17.27
C ASP A 121 -1.91 5.60 -15.80
N PHE A 122 -3.01 5.27 -15.13
CA PHE A 122 -3.03 4.83 -13.73
C PHE A 122 -2.17 3.58 -13.46
N LYS A 123 -2.08 2.67 -14.44
CA LYS A 123 -1.20 1.48 -14.36
C LYS A 123 0.29 1.82 -14.36
N ARG A 124 0.66 3.00 -14.86
CA ARG A 124 2.04 3.50 -14.95
C ARG A 124 2.37 4.49 -13.83
N MET A 125 1.37 4.80 -13.00
CA MET A 125 1.46 5.76 -11.92
C MET A 125 2.13 5.15 -10.70
N ILE A 126 3.30 5.69 -10.35
CA ILE A 126 4.10 5.34 -9.19
C ILE A 126 3.49 5.99 -7.94
N LEU A 127 3.18 7.28 -8.04
CA LEU A 127 2.61 8.08 -6.96
C LEU A 127 1.64 9.12 -7.52
N ARG A 128 0.53 9.33 -6.82
CA ARG A 128 -0.34 10.49 -6.99
C ARG A 128 -0.62 11.13 -5.64
N ALA A 129 -0.52 12.45 -5.61
CA ALA A 129 -0.90 13.25 -4.46
C ALA A 129 -1.65 14.48 -4.94
N ASN A 130 -2.62 14.97 -4.16
CA ASN A 130 -3.33 16.20 -4.47
C ASN A 130 -3.72 16.93 -3.19
N GLY A 131 -3.93 18.23 -3.31
CA GLY A 131 -4.44 19.09 -2.26
C GLY A 131 -5.56 19.97 -2.79
N HIS A 132 -6.48 20.34 -1.91
CA HIS A 132 -7.72 21.01 -2.32
C HIS A 132 -7.64 22.56 -2.20
N LYS A 133 -6.82 23.10 -1.29
CA LYS A 133 -6.70 24.55 -1.04
C LYS A 133 -5.26 24.94 -0.62
N PRO A 134 -4.46 25.58 -1.49
CA PRO A 134 -4.72 25.80 -2.92
C PRO A 134 -4.83 24.47 -3.66
N ALA A 135 -5.53 24.43 -4.80
CA ALA A 135 -5.64 23.21 -5.57
C ALA A 135 -4.29 22.86 -6.23
N TRP A 136 -3.83 21.63 -6.02
CA TRP A 136 -2.65 21.09 -6.71
C TRP A 136 -2.77 19.58 -6.89
N ALA A 137 -2.11 19.06 -7.92
CA ALA A 137 -1.99 17.63 -8.16
C ALA A 137 -0.57 17.29 -8.62
N MET A 138 -0.02 16.20 -8.11
CA MET A 138 1.28 15.67 -8.45
C MET A 138 1.10 14.24 -8.95
N ASN A 139 1.56 13.97 -10.17
CA ASN A 139 1.54 12.64 -10.78
C ASN A 139 2.97 12.21 -11.10
N VAL A 140 3.36 11.02 -10.64
CA VAL A 140 4.70 10.46 -10.86
C VAL A 140 4.58 9.16 -11.63
N THR A 141 5.36 9.04 -12.70
CA THR A 141 5.44 7.85 -13.55
C THR A 141 6.91 7.53 -13.82
N ALA A 142 7.18 6.35 -14.39
CA ALA A 142 8.54 5.99 -14.80
C ALA A 142 9.19 6.95 -15.82
N LYS A 143 8.43 7.87 -16.43
CA LYS A 143 8.94 8.88 -17.38
C LYS A 143 9.27 10.23 -16.73
N GLY A 144 8.77 10.49 -15.53
CA GLY A 144 8.91 11.80 -14.88
C GLY A 144 7.74 12.14 -13.96
N MET A 145 7.83 13.33 -13.37
CA MET A 145 6.84 13.90 -12.46
C MET A 145 6.17 15.10 -13.12
N VAL A 146 4.87 15.25 -12.95
CA VAL A 146 4.09 16.41 -13.39
C VAL A 146 3.38 17.03 -12.19
N LEU A 147 3.61 18.33 -11.97
CA LEU A 147 2.97 19.14 -10.95
C LEU A 147 1.98 20.12 -11.60
N GLU A 148 0.71 19.94 -11.30
CA GLU A 148 -0.39 20.83 -11.68
C GLU A 148 -0.72 21.73 -10.48
N ARG A 149 -0.78 23.04 -10.72
CA ARG A 149 -1.08 24.05 -9.69
C ARG A 149 -2.17 24.98 -10.18
N GLU A 150 -3.05 25.37 -9.28
CA GLU A 150 -4.13 26.32 -9.58
C GLU A 150 -3.58 27.60 -10.25
N GLY A 151 -4.10 27.92 -11.44
CA GLY A 151 -3.74 29.11 -12.20
C GLY A 151 -2.35 29.11 -12.86
N GLN A 152 -1.62 27.98 -12.85
CA GLN A 152 -0.29 27.88 -13.46
C GLN A 152 -0.22 26.77 -14.52
N PRO A 153 0.68 26.89 -15.50
CA PRO A 153 0.89 25.81 -16.46
C PRO A 153 1.45 24.55 -15.74
N PRO A 154 1.11 23.34 -16.21
CA PRO A 154 1.70 22.11 -15.70
C PRO A 154 3.23 22.14 -15.77
N LEU A 155 3.88 21.75 -14.68
CA LEU A 155 5.33 21.69 -14.57
C LEU A 155 5.79 20.23 -14.61
N ALA A 156 6.40 19.82 -15.72
CA ALA A 156 7.01 18.50 -15.85
C ALA A 156 8.49 18.56 -15.47
N VAL A 157 8.91 17.72 -14.52
CA VAL A 157 10.24 17.73 -13.93
C VAL A 157 10.83 16.31 -13.84
N PRO A 158 12.15 16.17 -14.01
CA PRO A 158 12.82 14.92 -13.68
C PRO A 158 12.77 14.70 -12.16
N TYR A 159 12.88 13.44 -11.75
CA TYR A 159 12.99 13.08 -10.34
C TYR A 159 14.00 11.96 -10.14
N VAL A 160 14.56 11.89 -8.94
CA VAL A 160 15.38 10.78 -8.46
C VAL A 160 14.57 9.98 -7.46
N GLU A 161 14.52 8.66 -7.66
CA GLU A 161 13.93 7.71 -6.73
C GLU A 161 15.01 7.11 -5.85
N GLU A 162 14.86 7.21 -4.53
CA GLU A 162 15.75 6.56 -3.57
C GLU A 162 14.97 5.54 -2.74
N GLN A 163 15.42 4.29 -2.76
CA GLN A 163 14.83 3.20 -1.99
C GLN A 163 15.42 3.22 -0.58
N ILE A 164 14.54 3.33 0.44
CA ILE A 164 14.94 3.52 1.85
C ILE A 164 14.87 2.22 2.65
N GLY A 165 14.48 1.10 2.03
CA GLY A 165 14.15 -0.16 2.70
C GLY A 165 12.66 -0.30 3.03
N ASP A 166 12.22 -1.51 3.36
CA ASP A 166 10.83 -1.83 3.75
C ASP A 166 9.74 -1.37 2.77
N GLY A 167 10.05 -1.31 1.48
CA GLY A 167 9.13 -0.83 0.44
C GLY A 167 8.85 0.67 0.46
N ARG A 168 9.60 1.43 1.28
CA ARG A 168 9.55 2.90 1.31
C ARG A 168 10.50 3.48 0.28
N PHE A 169 10.07 4.57 -0.35
CA PHE A 169 10.89 5.29 -1.32
C PHE A 169 10.73 6.81 -1.14
N ASN A 170 11.78 7.54 -1.47
CA ASN A 170 11.78 9.00 -1.57
C ASN A 170 11.80 9.41 -3.04
N LEU A 171 11.09 10.48 -3.35
CA LEU A 171 11.11 11.13 -4.66
C LEU A 171 11.64 12.55 -4.49
N MET A 172 12.74 12.87 -5.15
CA MET A 172 13.37 14.18 -5.11
C MET A 172 13.38 14.81 -6.50
N THR A 173 13.12 16.12 -6.58
CA THR A 173 13.16 16.89 -7.82
C THR A 173 13.85 18.23 -7.58
N GLU A 174 14.41 18.83 -8.62
CA GLU A 174 15.14 20.12 -8.57
C GLU A 174 14.23 21.35 -8.82
N ALA A 175 12.92 21.14 -8.84
CA ALA A 175 11.88 22.11 -9.20
C ALA A 175 11.66 23.24 -8.18
#